data_AF-A0A3D4E8Y8-F1
#
_entry.id   AF-A0A3D4E8Y8-F1
#
_cell.length_a   1.000
_cell.length_b   1.000
_cell.length_c   1.000
_cell.angle_alpha   90.00
_cell.angle_beta   90.00
_cell.angle_gamma   90.00
#
_symmetry.space_group_name_H-M   'P 1'
#
loop_
_entity.id
_entity.type
_entity.pdbx_description
1 polymer ?
#
loop_
_entity_poly.entity_id
_entity_poly.type
_entity_poly.pdbx_seq_one_letter_code
_entity_poly.pdbx_strand_id
1 'polypeptide(L)'
;IDPVGACVGMRGSRVQAVVGELGGEKVDIIPWTEDVASFVINALQPAEVAKVVLDEDQMRMDVVVPDEQLSLAIGRRGQNVRLASMLTGWDIDIMTEEEESKRRQEEFQTRSALFIEGLDVDEVIAQLLVAEGFSTIEEIVETPVDELNEIEGFEEEISVELQNRAIAYLENQAALLKEKQDELGIQEDLLTVEGLTSGQFIKLGEAGVKTRDDLADLAADELVEMLGENQITEKDANTVIMAARAHWFDEPEAQPAAAEG
;
A
#
# COMPACT_ATOMS: atom_id res chain seq x y z
N ILE A 1 -1.67 31.41 -20.56
CA ILE A 1 -2.12 30.84 -21.86
C ILE A 1 -3.09 29.73 -21.50
N ASP A 2 -4.26 29.65 -22.14
CA ASP A 2 -5.15 28.50 -21.97
C ASP A 2 -4.62 27.33 -22.81
N PRO A 3 -4.04 26.28 -22.19
CA PRO A 3 -3.42 25.18 -22.93
C PRO A 3 -4.47 24.33 -23.65
N VAL A 4 -5.65 24.12 -23.06
CA VAL A 4 -6.71 23.29 -23.64
C VAL A 4 -7.26 23.97 -24.88
N GLY A 5 -7.64 25.25 -24.79
CA GLY A 5 -8.09 26.02 -25.96
C GLY A 5 -7.02 26.10 -27.05
N ALA A 6 -5.75 26.22 -26.66
CA ALA A 6 -4.59 26.22 -27.55
C ALA A 6 -4.29 24.85 -28.20
N CYS A 7 -4.84 23.74 -27.72
CA CYS A 7 -4.77 22.43 -28.38
C CYS A 7 -6.04 22.13 -29.20
N VAL A 8 -7.22 22.47 -28.68
CA VAL A 8 -8.54 22.20 -29.29
C VAL A 8 -8.74 23.01 -30.58
N GLY A 9 -8.40 24.30 -30.58
CA GLY A 9 -8.61 25.20 -31.73
C GLY A 9 -10.05 25.69 -31.87
N MET A 10 -10.31 26.55 -32.85
CA MET A 10 -11.66 27.08 -33.07
C MET A 10 -12.63 25.93 -33.30
N ARG A 11 -13.62 25.79 -32.40
CA ARG A 11 -14.65 24.73 -32.41
C ARG A 11 -14.08 23.30 -32.52
N GLY A 12 -12.90 23.04 -31.95
CA GLY A 12 -12.30 21.70 -31.98
C GLY A 12 -11.62 21.32 -33.30
N SER A 13 -11.43 22.27 -34.22
CA SER A 13 -10.85 21.99 -35.54
C SER A 13 -9.50 21.26 -35.51
N ARG A 14 -8.65 21.51 -34.50
CA ARG A 14 -7.34 20.86 -34.41
C ARG A 14 -7.43 19.47 -33.81
N VAL A 15 -8.17 19.31 -32.71
CA VAL A 15 -8.36 17.98 -32.09
C VAL A 15 -9.10 17.03 -33.05
N GLN A 16 -10.09 17.53 -33.80
CA GLN A 16 -10.80 16.75 -34.81
C GLN A 16 -9.89 16.28 -35.95
N ALA A 17 -8.90 17.08 -36.35
CA ALA A 17 -7.93 16.67 -37.36
C ALA A 17 -7.09 15.48 -36.87
N VAL A 18 -6.61 15.54 -35.62
CA VAL A 18 -5.85 14.45 -34.99
C VAL A 18 -6.71 13.18 -34.83
N VAL A 19 -7.96 13.33 -34.36
CA VAL A 19 -8.93 12.21 -34.28
C VAL A 19 -9.13 11.55 -35.65
N GLY A 20 -9.15 12.35 -36.74
CA GLY A 20 -9.24 11.85 -38.10
C GLY A 20 -8.01 11.03 -38.52
N GLU A 21 -6.81 11.45 -38.14
CA GLU A 21 -5.56 10.71 -38.40
C GLU A 21 -5.46 9.41 -37.58
N LEU A 22 -6.03 9.40 -36.37
CA LEU A 22 -6.09 8.22 -35.48
C LEU A 22 -7.24 7.25 -35.84
N GLY A 23 -7.85 7.38 -37.01
CA GLY A 23 -8.92 6.47 -37.45
C GLY A 23 -10.21 6.59 -36.65
N GLY A 24 -10.47 7.75 -36.02
CA GLY A 24 -11.68 8.01 -35.26
C GLY A 24 -11.60 7.70 -33.77
N GLU A 25 -10.40 7.43 -33.23
CA GLU A 25 -10.18 7.31 -31.79
C GLU A 25 -10.50 8.62 -31.08
N LYS A 26 -11.27 8.56 -29.99
CA LYS A 26 -11.64 9.76 -29.23
C LYS A 26 -10.43 10.26 -28.43
N VAL A 27 -10.16 11.56 -28.52
CA VAL A 27 -9.08 12.22 -27.79
C VAL A 27 -9.68 13.30 -26.90
N ASP A 28 -9.50 13.14 -25.60
CA ASP A 28 -9.88 14.12 -24.60
C ASP A 28 -8.65 14.91 -24.15
N ILE A 29 -8.79 16.22 -24.01
CA ILE A 29 -7.71 17.14 -23.63
C ILE A 29 -8.07 17.74 -22.28
N ILE A 30 -7.30 17.38 -21.26
CA ILE A 30 -7.53 17.82 -19.88
C ILE A 30 -6.46 18.83 -19.46
N PRO A 31 -6.78 19.75 -18.53
CA PRO A 31 -5.78 20.63 -17.94
C PRO A 31 -4.91 19.84 -16.95
N TRP A 32 -3.59 19.95 -17.11
CA TRP A 32 -2.62 19.46 -16.14
C TRP A 32 -2.50 20.41 -14.95
N THR A 33 -2.24 19.86 -13.77
CA THR A 33 -2.01 20.60 -12.52
C THR A 33 -1.03 19.83 -11.63
N GLU A 34 -0.28 20.54 -10.79
CA GLU A 34 0.67 19.96 -9.83
C GLU A 34 -0.06 19.26 -8.67
N ASP A 35 -1.24 19.74 -8.29
CA ASP A 35 -2.08 19.11 -7.28
C ASP A 35 -2.68 17.79 -7.82
N VAL A 36 -2.21 16.66 -7.29
CA VAL A 36 -2.54 15.32 -7.79
C VAL A 36 -4.04 15.05 -7.70
N ALA A 37 -4.69 15.46 -6.61
CA ALA A 37 -6.14 15.30 -6.44
C ALA A 37 -6.92 16.00 -7.55
N SER A 38 -6.61 17.28 -7.80
CA SER A 38 -7.19 18.03 -8.92
C SER A 38 -6.84 17.43 -10.28
N PHE A 39 -5.64 16.87 -10.44
CA PHE A 39 -5.23 16.23 -11.69
C PHE A 39 -6.03 14.96 -11.99
N VAL A 40 -6.28 14.12 -10.98
CA VAL A 40 -7.13 12.92 -11.11
C VAL A 40 -8.59 13.30 -11.39
N ILE A 41 -9.13 14.32 -10.71
CA ILE A 41 -10.48 14.83 -11.00
C ILE A 41 -10.59 15.26 -12.47
N ASN A 42 -9.58 15.97 -12.98
CA ASN A 42 -9.54 16.35 -14.39
C ASN A 42 -9.41 15.13 -15.33
N ALA A 43 -8.66 14.11 -14.93
CA ALA A 43 -8.46 12.89 -15.72
C ALA A 43 -9.71 12.00 -15.82
N LEU A 44 -10.62 12.09 -14.85
CA LEU A 44 -11.87 11.33 -14.85
C LEU A 44 -13.02 12.01 -15.61
N GLN A 45 -12.80 13.20 -16.18
CA GLN A 45 -13.80 13.87 -17.00
C GLN A 45 -14.27 12.95 -18.14
N PRO A 46 -15.59 12.91 -18.43
CA PRO A 46 -16.63 13.84 -18.00
C PRO A 46 -17.36 13.47 -16.69
N ALA A 47 -16.90 12.46 -15.94
CA ALA A 47 -17.54 12.09 -14.68
C ALA A 47 -17.31 13.16 -13.59
N GLU A 48 -18.34 13.43 -12.80
CA GLU A 48 -18.25 14.32 -11.65
C GLU A 48 -17.82 13.54 -10.41
N VAL A 49 -16.79 14.05 -9.73
CA VAL A 49 -16.22 13.45 -8.52
C VAL A 49 -16.75 14.18 -7.28
N ALA A 50 -17.21 13.43 -6.29
CA ALA A 50 -17.72 13.97 -5.03
C ALA A 50 -16.61 14.17 -3.99
N LYS A 51 -15.73 13.16 -3.84
CA LYS A 51 -14.64 13.16 -2.85
C LYS A 51 -13.45 12.35 -3.38
N VAL A 52 -12.26 12.74 -2.97
CA VAL A 52 -11.01 12.02 -3.24
C VAL A 52 -10.30 11.79 -1.92
N VAL A 53 -9.86 10.56 -1.69
CA VAL A 53 -9.00 10.16 -0.54
C VAL A 53 -7.68 9.67 -1.12
N LEU A 54 -6.58 10.19 -0.59
CA LEU A 54 -5.24 9.87 -1.06
C LEU A 54 -4.54 8.99 -0.02
N ASP A 55 -3.85 7.97 -0.51
CA ASP A 55 -2.90 7.16 0.24
C ASP A 55 -1.53 7.29 -0.44
N GLU A 56 -0.69 8.17 0.11
CA GLU A 56 0.62 8.49 -0.46
C GLU A 56 1.62 7.33 -0.31
N ASP A 57 1.48 6.51 0.74
CA ASP A 57 2.37 5.39 1.02
C ASP A 57 2.17 4.27 -0.01
N GLN A 58 0.92 4.02 -0.40
CA GLN A 58 0.56 3.01 -1.40
C GLN A 58 0.48 3.55 -2.83
N MET A 59 0.69 4.86 -3.05
CA MET A 59 0.47 5.51 -4.34
C MET A 59 -0.93 5.21 -4.93
N ARG A 60 -1.93 5.14 -4.03
CA ARG A 60 -3.32 4.80 -4.34
C ARG A 60 -4.24 5.98 -4.06
N MET A 61 -5.30 6.09 -4.84
CA MET A 61 -6.33 7.09 -4.69
C MET A 61 -7.71 6.46 -4.77
N ASP A 62 -8.52 6.69 -3.75
CA ASP A 62 -9.93 6.30 -3.74
C ASP A 62 -10.79 7.49 -4.15
N VAL A 63 -11.58 7.30 -5.20
CA VAL A 63 -12.42 8.33 -5.78
C VAL A 63 -13.89 7.97 -5.57
N VAL A 64 -14.58 8.81 -4.81
CA VAL A 64 -16.00 8.65 -4.53
C VAL A 64 -16.79 9.45 -5.55
N VAL A 65 -17.72 8.78 -6.22
CA VAL A 65 -18.61 9.38 -7.22
C VAL A 65 -20.08 9.09 -6.88
N PRO A 66 -21.02 9.92 -7.34
CA PRO A 66 -22.44 9.57 -7.29
C PRO A 66 -22.74 8.29 -8.07
N ASP A 67 -23.76 7.52 -7.64
CA ASP A 67 -24.15 6.24 -8.25
C ASP A 67 -24.37 6.34 -9.77
N GLU A 68 -24.99 7.42 -10.22
CA GLU A 68 -25.26 7.68 -11.64
C GLU A 68 -23.99 7.95 -12.46
N GLN A 69 -22.91 8.39 -11.81
CA GLN A 69 -21.62 8.71 -12.44
C GLN A 69 -20.66 7.52 -12.42
N LEU A 70 -20.89 6.49 -11.59
CA LEU A 70 -19.99 5.33 -11.44
C LEU A 70 -19.62 4.68 -12.78
N SER A 71 -20.63 4.39 -13.61
CA SER A 71 -20.43 3.76 -14.92
C SER A 71 -19.62 4.64 -15.89
N LEU A 72 -19.81 5.97 -15.80
CA LEU A 72 -19.07 6.94 -16.62
C LEU A 72 -17.61 7.06 -16.16
N ALA A 73 -17.40 7.12 -14.85
CA ALA A 73 -16.08 7.25 -14.23
C ALA A 73 -15.21 6.02 -14.51
N ILE A 74 -15.77 4.81 -14.40
CA ILE A 74 -15.08 3.56 -14.76
C ILE A 74 -14.86 3.49 -16.28
N GLY A 75 -15.88 3.87 -17.05
CA GLY A 75 -15.88 3.79 -18.51
C GLY A 75 -16.01 2.35 -19.04
N ARG A 76 -16.14 2.22 -20.36
CA ARG A 76 -16.37 0.91 -20.99
C ARG A 76 -15.19 -0.03 -20.73
N ARG A 77 -15.43 -1.15 -20.03
CA ARG A 77 -14.40 -2.13 -19.63
C ARG A 77 -13.29 -1.51 -18.76
N GLY A 78 -13.61 -0.49 -17.95
CA GLY A 78 -12.62 0.18 -17.11
C GLY A 78 -11.64 1.04 -17.91
N GLN A 79 -11.96 1.41 -19.16
CA GLN A 79 -11.04 2.15 -20.00
C GLN A 79 -10.73 3.53 -19.41
N ASN A 80 -11.71 4.22 -18.83
CA ASN A 80 -11.53 5.60 -18.37
C ASN A 80 -10.63 5.64 -17.12
N VAL A 81 -10.97 4.83 -16.10
CA VAL A 81 -10.14 4.70 -14.90
C VAL A 81 -8.72 4.24 -15.23
N ARG A 82 -8.55 3.28 -16.16
CA ARG A 82 -7.22 2.81 -16.57
C ARG A 82 -6.39 3.90 -17.26
N LEU A 83 -7.01 4.68 -18.14
CA LEU A 83 -6.32 5.80 -18.79
C LEU A 83 -5.95 6.88 -17.77
N ALA A 84 -6.84 7.17 -16.80
CA ALA A 84 -6.55 8.09 -15.71
C ALA A 84 -5.38 7.59 -14.87
N SER A 85 -5.37 6.33 -14.43
CA SER A 85 -4.27 5.73 -13.66
C SER A 85 -2.95 5.75 -14.42
N MET A 86 -2.97 5.43 -15.72
CA MET A 86 -1.76 5.51 -16.56
C MET A 86 -1.26 6.94 -16.74
N LEU A 87 -2.17 7.91 -16.81
CA LEU A 87 -1.85 9.32 -17.02
C LEU A 87 -1.30 9.98 -15.75
N THR A 88 -1.86 9.64 -14.58
CA THR A 88 -1.45 10.21 -13.30
C THR A 88 -0.31 9.43 -12.66
N GLY A 89 -0.17 8.14 -12.99
CA GLY A 89 0.77 7.22 -12.34
C GLY A 89 0.29 6.71 -10.99
N TRP A 90 -0.98 6.94 -10.64
CA TRP A 90 -1.61 6.50 -9.39
C TRP A 90 -2.54 5.32 -9.65
N ASP A 91 -2.62 4.39 -8.71
CA ASP A 91 -3.70 3.40 -8.73
C ASP A 91 -5.00 4.09 -8.30
N ILE A 92 -6.06 3.97 -9.11
CA ILE A 92 -7.31 4.70 -8.89
C ILE A 92 -8.43 3.68 -8.70
N ASP A 93 -8.99 3.66 -7.50
CA ASP A 93 -10.19 2.90 -7.19
C ASP A 93 -11.41 3.84 -7.19
N ILE A 94 -12.51 3.41 -7.80
CA ILE A 94 -13.72 4.23 -7.94
C ILE A 94 -14.87 3.51 -7.26
N MET A 95 -15.51 4.19 -6.32
CA MET A 95 -16.63 3.65 -5.55
C MET A 95 -17.74 4.68 -5.36
N THR A 96 -18.89 4.21 -4.93
CA THR A 96 -20.01 5.07 -4.59
C THR A 96 -19.93 5.62 -3.17
N GLU A 97 -20.75 6.62 -2.84
CA GLU A 97 -20.87 7.11 -1.47
C GLU A 97 -21.34 6.04 -0.49
N GLU A 98 -22.24 5.14 -0.93
CA GLU A 98 -22.72 4.01 -0.13
C GLU A 98 -21.59 3.00 0.13
N GLU A 99 -20.83 2.67 -0.92
CA GLU A 99 -19.68 1.76 -0.82
C GLU A 99 -18.59 2.34 0.10
N GLU A 100 -18.26 3.63 -0.02
CA GLU A 100 -17.28 4.28 0.85
C GLU A 100 -17.76 4.31 2.31
N SER A 101 -19.05 4.61 2.55
CA SER A 101 -19.60 4.61 3.90
C SER A 101 -19.56 3.20 4.52
N LYS A 102 -19.88 2.17 3.72
CA LYS A 102 -19.84 0.80 4.17
C LYS A 102 -18.40 0.36 4.48
N ARG A 103 -17.45 0.67 3.58
CA ARG A 103 -16.03 0.37 3.77
C ARG A 103 -15.49 1.02 5.04
N ARG A 104 -15.77 2.31 5.27
CA ARG A 104 -15.38 2.99 6.52
C ARG A 104 -15.96 2.33 7.77
N GLN A 105 -17.21 1.88 7.71
CA GLN A 105 -17.82 1.19 8.85
C GLN A 105 -17.17 -0.18 9.11
N GLU A 106 -16.87 -0.93 8.06
CA GLU A 106 -16.16 -2.21 8.15
C GLU A 106 -14.72 -2.03 8.67
N GLU A 107 -13.99 -1.02 8.18
CA GLU A 107 -12.66 -0.64 8.68
C GLU A 107 -12.71 -0.24 10.15
N PHE A 108 -13.68 0.59 10.54
CA PHE A 108 -13.86 1.01 11.93
C PHE A 108 -14.09 -0.20 12.85
N GLN A 109 -15.00 -1.10 12.47
CA GLN A 109 -15.27 -2.32 13.23
C GLN A 109 -14.06 -3.25 13.31
N THR A 110 -13.33 -3.41 12.20
CA THR A 110 -12.14 -4.27 12.13
C THR A 110 -11.03 -3.73 13.04
N ARG A 111 -10.77 -2.42 12.99
CA ARG A 111 -9.77 -1.77 13.86
C ARG A 111 -10.18 -1.79 15.33
N SER A 112 -11.46 -1.55 15.63
CA SER A 112 -11.95 -1.69 17.01
C SER A 112 -11.77 -3.13 17.51
N ALA A 113 -12.06 -4.14 16.69
CA ALA A 113 -11.85 -5.53 17.06
C ALA A 113 -10.37 -5.85 17.32
N LEU A 114 -9.45 -5.31 16.50
CA LEU A 114 -8.00 -5.43 16.72
C LEU A 114 -7.60 -4.90 18.10
N PHE A 115 -8.09 -3.73 18.50
CA PHE A 115 -7.76 -3.16 19.80
C PHE A 115 -8.41 -3.93 20.96
N ILE A 116 -9.66 -4.36 20.81
CA ILE A 116 -10.34 -5.18 21.83
C ILE A 116 -9.54 -6.48 22.07
N GLU A 117 -9.18 -7.19 21.00
CA GLU A 117 -8.46 -8.47 21.12
C GLU A 117 -7.00 -8.27 21.56
N GLY A 118 -6.30 -7.31 20.96
CA GLY A 118 -4.88 -7.09 21.20
C GLY A 118 -4.56 -6.44 22.55
N LEU A 119 -5.44 -5.54 23.02
CA LEU A 119 -5.23 -4.77 24.26
C LEU A 119 -6.15 -5.21 25.40
N ASP A 120 -7.05 -6.18 25.17
CA ASP A 120 -8.05 -6.63 26.16
C ASP A 120 -8.86 -5.47 26.76
N VAL A 121 -9.32 -4.57 25.89
CA VAL A 121 -10.11 -3.38 26.26
C VAL A 121 -11.57 -3.56 25.89
N ASP A 122 -12.43 -2.76 26.50
CA ASP A 122 -13.84 -2.74 26.11
C ASP A 122 -14.07 -2.02 24.78
N GLU A 123 -15.29 -2.16 24.26
CA GLU A 123 -15.70 -1.57 22.99
C GLU A 123 -15.60 -0.05 22.98
N VAL A 124 -15.83 0.62 24.11
CA VAL A 124 -15.83 2.09 24.17
C VAL A 124 -14.41 2.62 24.01
N ILE A 125 -13.45 2.04 24.73
CA ILE A 125 -12.03 2.42 24.62
C ILE A 125 -11.52 2.16 23.20
N ALA A 126 -11.83 0.99 22.63
CA ALA A 126 -11.42 0.66 21.27
C ALA A 126 -12.01 1.61 20.22
N GLN A 127 -13.27 2.01 20.36
CA GLN A 127 -13.90 2.96 19.44
C GLN A 127 -13.30 4.37 19.57
N LEU A 128 -12.93 4.79 20.78
CA LEU A 128 -12.23 6.07 21.00
C LEU A 128 -10.86 6.07 20.32
N LEU A 129 -10.07 5.01 20.47
CA LEU A 129 -8.78 4.88 19.79
C LEU A 129 -8.94 5.01 18.26
N VAL A 130 -9.89 4.29 17.66
CA VAL A 130 -10.12 4.38 16.21
C VAL A 130 -10.61 5.77 15.81
N ALA A 131 -11.45 6.42 16.62
CA ALA A 131 -11.96 7.76 16.34
C ALA A 131 -10.85 8.83 16.36
N GLU A 132 -9.86 8.67 17.22
CA GLU A 132 -8.65 9.51 17.28
C GLU A 132 -7.64 9.19 16.17
N GLY A 133 -7.92 8.17 15.35
CA GLY A 133 -7.15 7.85 14.15
C GLY A 133 -6.17 6.69 14.30
N PHE A 134 -6.09 6.06 15.46
CA PHE A 134 -5.23 4.89 15.65
C PHE A 134 -5.68 3.75 14.75
N SER A 135 -4.71 3.20 14.02
CA SER A 135 -4.91 2.16 13.02
C SER A 135 -4.16 0.87 13.35
N THR A 136 -3.08 0.98 14.14
CA THR A 136 -2.23 -0.14 14.55
C THR A 136 -1.94 -0.10 16.06
N ILE A 137 -1.48 -1.22 16.64
CA ILE A 137 -1.13 -1.29 18.06
C ILE A 137 0.24 -0.63 18.31
N GLU A 138 1.11 -0.69 17.32
CA GLU A 138 2.43 -0.06 17.28
C GLU A 138 2.33 1.46 17.49
N GLU A 139 1.39 2.14 16.81
CA GLU A 139 1.15 3.58 16.98
C GLU A 139 0.86 3.96 18.45
N ILE A 140 0.18 3.10 19.21
CA ILE A 140 -0.14 3.37 20.62
C ILE A 140 1.14 3.35 21.47
N VAL A 141 2.08 2.46 21.17
CA VAL A 141 3.38 2.39 21.85
C VAL A 141 4.26 3.59 21.49
N GLU A 142 4.21 4.02 20.23
CA GLU A 142 5.00 5.14 19.74
C GLU A 142 4.47 6.51 20.20
N THR A 143 3.18 6.59 20.53
CA THR A 143 2.53 7.81 21.00
C THR A 143 2.84 8.08 22.46
N PRO A 144 3.33 9.27 22.86
CA PRO A 144 3.56 9.61 24.26
C PRO A 144 2.29 9.53 25.13
N VAL A 145 2.44 9.14 26.40
CA VAL A 145 1.32 9.05 27.36
C VAL A 145 0.55 10.36 27.48
N ASP A 146 1.26 11.50 27.43
CA ASP A 146 0.65 12.83 27.53
C ASP A 146 -0.31 13.11 26.36
N GLU A 147 -0.02 12.61 25.16
CA GLU A 147 -0.90 12.76 23.99
C GLU A 147 -2.11 11.82 24.08
N LEU A 148 -1.91 10.60 24.56
CA LEU A 148 -3.02 9.66 24.84
C LEU A 148 -3.99 10.21 25.90
N ASN A 149 -3.49 11.01 26.85
CA ASN A 149 -4.31 11.67 27.86
C ASN A 149 -5.17 12.82 27.30
N GLU A 150 -4.90 13.29 26.08
CA GLU A 150 -5.74 14.31 25.43
C GLU A 150 -7.06 13.72 24.90
N ILE A 151 -7.12 12.39 24.75
CA ILE A 151 -8.31 11.66 24.31
C ILE A 151 -9.40 11.78 25.39
N GLU A 152 -10.60 12.21 24.98
CA GLU A 152 -11.70 12.41 25.91
C GLU A 152 -12.07 11.10 26.63
N GLY A 153 -11.96 11.11 27.96
CA GLY A 153 -12.26 9.95 28.81
C GLY A 153 -11.03 9.10 29.16
N PHE A 154 -9.84 9.45 28.66
CA PHE A 154 -8.60 8.81 29.06
C PHE A 154 -7.98 9.57 30.23
N GLU A 155 -7.47 8.79 31.20
CA GLU A 155 -6.71 9.30 32.34
C GLU A 155 -5.30 8.72 32.26
N GLU A 156 -4.33 9.35 32.95
CA GLU A 156 -2.92 8.91 32.94
C GLU A 156 -2.77 7.41 33.26
N GLU A 157 -3.57 6.89 34.20
CA GLU A 157 -3.58 5.47 34.54
C GLU A 157 -4.02 4.58 33.37
N ILE A 158 -5.05 4.99 32.62
CA ILE A 158 -5.57 4.24 31.46
C ILE A 158 -4.54 4.28 30.33
N SER A 159 -3.98 5.45 30.01
CA SER A 159 -3.01 5.61 28.93
C SER A 159 -1.74 4.81 29.17
N VAL A 160 -1.22 4.82 30.40
CA VAL A 160 -0.05 4.00 30.78
C VAL A 160 -0.37 2.51 30.68
N GLU A 161 -1.54 2.09 31.15
CA GLU A 161 -1.97 0.69 31.07
C GLU A 161 -2.13 0.23 29.61
N LEU A 162 -2.74 1.04 28.75
CA LEU A 162 -2.87 0.77 27.32
C LEU A 162 -1.51 0.56 26.65
N GLN A 163 -0.54 1.44 26.92
CA GLN A 163 0.82 1.28 26.40
C GLN A 163 1.47 -0.02 26.89
N ASN A 164 1.37 -0.32 28.18
CA ASN A 164 1.95 -1.54 28.73
C ASN A 164 1.36 -2.79 28.08
N ARG A 165 0.04 -2.80 27.83
CA ARG A 165 -0.64 -3.90 27.13
C ARG A 165 -0.24 -3.98 25.66
N ALA A 166 -0.12 -2.85 24.98
CA ALA A 166 0.35 -2.79 23.60
C ALA A 166 1.78 -3.35 23.48
N ILE A 167 2.69 -2.94 24.36
CA ILE A 167 4.07 -3.48 24.42
C ILE A 167 4.03 -4.99 24.64
N ALA A 168 3.29 -5.47 25.65
CA ALA A 168 3.20 -6.89 25.94
C ALA A 168 2.61 -7.70 24.77
N TYR A 169 1.61 -7.15 24.07
CA TYR A 169 1.05 -7.77 22.88
C TYR A 169 2.10 -7.93 21.77
N LEU A 170 2.84 -6.86 21.47
CA LEU A 170 3.88 -6.87 20.44
C LEU A 170 5.04 -7.81 20.79
N GLU A 171 5.46 -7.83 22.05
CA GLU A 171 6.49 -8.77 22.54
C GLU A 171 6.03 -10.23 22.38
N ASN A 172 4.77 -10.53 22.71
CA ASN A 172 4.20 -11.87 22.53
C ASN A 172 4.10 -12.26 21.05
N GLN A 173 3.65 -11.35 20.18
CA GLN A 173 3.63 -11.59 18.73
C GLN A 173 5.02 -11.84 18.17
N ALA A 174 6.02 -11.05 18.58
CA ALA A 174 7.41 -11.23 18.18
C ALA A 174 7.97 -12.57 18.66
N ALA A 175 7.65 -12.98 19.89
CA ALA A 175 8.05 -14.29 20.43
C ALA A 175 7.42 -15.45 19.64
N LEU A 176 6.12 -15.37 19.31
CA LEU A 176 5.42 -16.38 18.50
C LEU A 176 5.97 -16.47 17.09
N LEU A 177 6.26 -15.32 16.46
CA LEU A 177 6.88 -15.31 15.13
C LEU A 177 8.27 -15.94 15.17
N LYS A 178 9.06 -15.65 16.20
CA LYS A 178 10.38 -16.27 16.38
C LYS A 178 10.29 -17.78 16.60
N GLU A 179 9.35 -18.24 17.42
CA GLU A 179 9.11 -19.68 17.62
C GLU A 179 8.75 -20.37 16.30
N LYS A 180 7.87 -19.77 15.49
CA LYS A 180 7.56 -20.28 14.15
C LYS A 180 8.77 -20.29 13.21
N GLN A 181 9.62 -19.26 13.26
CA GLN A 181 10.87 -19.23 12.49
C GLN A 181 11.76 -20.42 12.84
N ASP A 182 11.95 -20.67 14.15
CA ASP A 182 12.75 -21.77 14.66
C ASP A 182 12.15 -23.15 14.27
N GLU A 183 10.82 -23.31 14.38
CA GLU A 183 10.11 -24.55 14.01
C GLU A 183 10.23 -24.87 12.51
N LEU A 184 10.11 -23.85 11.66
CA LEU A 184 10.26 -23.99 10.21
C LEU A 184 11.72 -24.18 9.80
N GLY A 185 12.66 -23.88 10.70
CA GLY A 185 14.10 -23.97 10.47
C GLY A 185 14.62 -22.88 9.54
N ILE A 186 13.96 -21.72 9.55
CA ILE A 186 14.37 -20.53 8.81
C ILE A 186 15.72 -20.06 9.37
N GLN A 187 16.69 -19.88 8.49
CA GLN A 187 18.03 -19.41 8.85
C GLN A 187 18.07 -17.89 8.91
N GLU A 188 18.98 -17.35 9.73
CA GLU A 188 19.15 -15.90 9.90
C GLU A 188 19.51 -15.20 8.58
N ASP A 189 20.23 -15.87 7.68
CA ASP A 189 20.64 -15.31 6.40
C ASP A 189 19.44 -14.94 5.50
N LEU A 190 18.37 -15.74 5.54
CA LEU A 190 17.12 -15.44 4.85
C LEU A 190 16.47 -14.18 5.42
N LEU A 191 16.44 -14.04 6.76
CA LEU A 191 15.83 -12.90 7.45
C LEU A 191 16.55 -11.57 7.19
N THR A 192 17.80 -11.60 6.71
CA THR A 192 18.55 -10.39 6.33
C THR A 192 18.20 -9.82 4.96
N VAL A 193 17.39 -10.53 4.17
CA VAL A 193 17.00 -10.08 2.83
C VAL A 193 15.99 -8.94 2.94
N GLU A 194 16.34 -7.78 2.40
CA GLU A 194 15.46 -6.61 2.38
C GLU A 194 14.26 -6.81 1.45
N GLY A 195 13.14 -6.15 1.75
CA GLY A 195 11.94 -6.16 0.92
C GLY A 195 10.92 -7.26 1.27
N LEU A 196 11.12 -7.98 2.36
CA LEU A 196 10.16 -8.94 2.91
C LEU A 196 9.78 -8.60 4.35
N THR A 197 8.52 -8.82 4.71
CA THR A 197 8.00 -8.69 6.07
C THR A 197 8.19 -9.98 6.87
N SER A 198 8.15 -9.89 8.20
CA SER A 198 8.22 -11.05 9.10
C SER A 198 7.17 -12.13 8.76
N GLY A 199 5.95 -11.72 8.39
CA GLY A 199 4.90 -12.65 7.97
C GLY A 199 5.18 -13.33 6.63
N GLN A 200 5.83 -12.63 5.69
CA GLN A 200 6.25 -13.21 4.40
C GLN A 200 7.36 -14.25 4.60
N PHE A 201 8.32 -14.00 5.51
CA PHE A 201 9.34 -15.01 5.84
C PHE A 201 8.73 -16.31 6.40
N ILE A 202 7.72 -16.21 7.27
CA ILE A 202 7.01 -17.40 7.77
C ILE A 202 6.35 -18.17 6.62
N LYS A 203 5.61 -17.49 5.72
CA LYS A 203 4.99 -18.14 4.56
C LYS A 203 6.01 -18.83 3.66
N LEU A 204 7.16 -18.21 3.44
CA LEU A 204 8.27 -18.80 2.69
C LEU A 204 8.81 -20.06 3.39
N GLY A 205 9.00 -20.02 4.71
CA GLY A 205 9.39 -21.19 5.50
C GLY A 205 8.38 -22.33 5.41
N GLU A 206 7.07 -22.04 5.43
CA GLU A 206 6.00 -23.01 5.22
C GLU A 206 6.04 -23.62 3.81
N ALA A 207 6.42 -22.83 2.80
CA ALA A 207 6.66 -23.27 1.43
C ALA A 207 8.01 -24.00 1.23
N GLY A 208 8.83 -24.10 2.27
CA GLY A 208 10.09 -24.85 2.27
C GLY A 208 11.33 -24.02 1.94
N VAL A 209 11.21 -22.70 1.80
CA VAL A 209 12.32 -21.77 1.61
C VAL A 209 12.89 -21.41 2.97
N LYS A 210 14.11 -21.88 3.28
CA LYS A 210 14.67 -21.79 4.64
C LYS A 210 15.91 -20.92 4.71
N THR A 211 16.62 -20.77 3.62
CA THR A 211 17.90 -20.06 3.53
C THR A 211 17.82 -18.95 2.49
N ARG A 212 18.78 -18.02 2.52
CA ARG A 212 18.90 -17.01 1.48
C ARG A 212 19.14 -17.63 0.10
N ASP A 213 19.87 -18.75 0.04
CA ASP A 213 20.12 -19.49 -1.20
C ASP A 213 18.83 -20.09 -1.78
N ASP A 214 17.97 -20.66 -0.94
CA ASP A 214 16.67 -21.19 -1.39
C ASP A 214 15.81 -20.09 -2.02
N LEU A 215 15.82 -18.89 -1.45
CA LEU A 215 15.13 -17.72 -2.01
C LEU A 215 15.80 -17.25 -3.31
N ALA A 216 17.13 -17.24 -3.36
CA ALA A 216 17.89 -16.83 -4.55
C ALA A 216 17.68 -17.76 -5.76
N ASP A 217 17.38 -19.03 -5.53
CA ASP A 217 17.08 -20.01 -6.58
C ASP A 217 15.70 -19.79 -7.23
N LEU A 218 14.77 -19.10 -6.57
CA LEU A 218 13.42 -18.87 -7.09
C LEU A 218 13.41 -17.89 -8.29
N ALA A 219 12.37 -18.05 -9.11
CA ALA A 219 11.94 -17.04 -10.07
C ALA A 219 10.94 -16.05 -9.43
N ALA A 220 10.77 -14.87 -10.02
CA ALA A 220 9.91 -13.82 -9.48
C ALA A 220 8.43 -14.23 -9.45
N ASP A 221 7.98 -14.99 -10.45
CA ASP A 221 6.64 -15.57 -10.53
C ASP A 221 6.40 -16.64 -9.46
N GLU A 222 7.39 -17.49 -9.17
CA GLU A 222 7.32 -18.46 -8.07
C GLU A 222 7.20 -17.77 -6.71
N LEU A 223 7.94 -16.69 -6.47
CA LEU A 223 7.85 -15.91 -5.24
C LEU A 223 6.47 -15.25 -5.07
N VAL A 224 5.91 -14.69 -6.15
CA VAL A 224 4.55 -14.14 -6.15
C VAL A 224 3.51 -15.23 -5.87
N GLU A 225 3.66 -16.43 -6.46
CA GLU A 225 2.75 -17.55 -6.23
C GLU A 225 2.78 -18.01 -4.76
N MET A 226 3.97 -18.11 -4.16
CA MET A 226 4.14 -18.53 -2.76
C MET A 226 3.56 -17.51 -1.77
N LEU A 227 3.73 -16.21 -2.01
CA LEU A 227 3.28 -15.17 -1.09
C LEU A 227 1.81 -14.75 -1.33
N GLY A 228 1.35 -14.87 -2.58
CA GLY A 228 0.05 -14.45 -3.07
C GLY A 228 0.11 -13.14 -3.87
N GLU A 229 -0.67 -13.05 -4.94
CA GLU A 229 -0.67 -11.92 -5.90
C GLU A 229 -0.94 -10.54 -5.26
N ASN A 230 -1.64 -10.50 -4.11
CA ASN A 230 -1.95 -9.27 -3.39
C ASN A 230 -0.91 -8.88 -2.33
N GLN A 231 0.19 -9.63 -2.20
CA GLN A 231 1.19 -9.44 -1.14
C GLN A 231 2.52 -8.90 -1.65
N ILE A 232 2.82 -9.10 -2.93
CA ILE A 232 4.04 -8.60 -3.56
C ILE A 232 3.81 -8.46 -5.06
N THR A 233 4.27 -7.35 -5.65
CA THR A 233 4.21 -7.19 -7.10
C THR A 233 5.32 -8.00 -7.76
N GLU A 234 5.16 -8.38 -9.03
CA GLU A 234 6.22 -9.10 -9.79
C GLU A 234 7.54 -8.30 -9.83
N LYS A 235 7.44 -6.97 -9.88
CA LYS A 235 8.60 -6.07 -9.86
C LYS A 235 9.33 -6.12 -8.52
N ASP A 236 8.59 -6.08 -7.41
CA ASP A 236 9.17 -6.11 -6.08
C ASP A 236 9.73 -7.50 -5.77
N ALA A 237 9.01 -8.56 -6.19
CA ALA A 237 9.49 -9.93 -6.11
C ALA A 237 10.82 -10.10 -6.84
N ASN A 238 10.95 -9.58 -8.07
CA ASN A 238 12.22 -9.60 -8.78
C ASN A 238 13.33 -8.84 -8.03
N THR A 239 12.99 -7.72 -7.40
CA THR A 239 13.94 -6.93 -6.60
C THR A 239 14.43 -7.73 -5.39
N VAL A 240 13.52 -8.40 -4.67
CA VAL A 240 13.83 -9.29 -3.53
C VAL A 240 14.72 -10.45 -3.97
N ILE A 241 14.40 -11.11 -5.08
CA ILE A 241 15.21 -12.22 -5.63
C ILE A 241 16.61 -11.74 -6.01
N MET A 242 16.73 -10.56 -6.63
CA MET A 242 18.03 -9.97 -6.95
C MET A 242 18.83 -9.62 -5.69
N ALA A 243 18.18 -9.09 -4.66
CA ALA A 243 18.82 -8.82 -3.37
C ALA A 243 19.30 -10.11 -2.70
N ALA A 244 18.48 -11.16 -2.74
CA ALA A 244 18.85 -12.48 -2.25
C ALA A 244 20.02 -13.09 -3.03
N ARG A 245 20.22 -12.77 -4.32
CA ARG A 245 21.37 -13.23 -5.13
C ARG A 245 22.63 -12.39 -4.95
N ALA A 246 22.56 -11.22 -4.33
CA ALA A 246 23.68 -10.27 -4.30
C ALA A 246 24.96 -10.90 -3.72
N HIS A 247 24.82 -11.78 -2.71
CA HIS A 247 25.96 -12.46 -2.09
C HIS A 247 26.66 -13.48 -2.99
N TRP A 248 26.04 -13.95 -4.07
CA TRP A 248 26.70 -14.79 -5.07
C TRP A 248 27.69 -14.00 -5.93
N PHE A 249 27.54 -12.67 -5.95
CA PHE A 249 28.36 -11.75 -6.74
C PHE A 249 29.39 -10.97 -5.92
N ASP A 250 29.33 -11.08 -4.59
CA ASP A 250 30.37 -10.57 -3.67
C ASP A 250 31.56 -11.56 -3.62
N GLU A 251 32.51 -11.43 -4.54
CA GLU A 251 33.78 -12.17 -4.46
C GLU A 251 34.58 -11.74 -3.21
N PRO A 252 35.19 -12.66 -2.44
CA PRO A 252 36.17 -12.26 -1.43
C PRO A 252 37.39 -11.69 -2.15
N GLU A 253 37.75 -10.43 -1.86
CA GLU A 253 38.98 -9.81 -2.36
C GLU A 253 40.18 -10.74 -2.12
N ALA A 254 40.73 -11.28 -3.21
CA ALA A 254 41.94 -12.08 -3.16
C ALA A 254 43.08 -11.23 -2.58
N GLN A 255 43.56 -11.60 -1.38
CA GLN A 255 44.74 -10.99 -0.77
C GLN A 255 45.91 -11.02 -1.78
N PRO A 256 46.58 -9.89 -2.06
CA PRO A 256 47.71 -9.89 -2.96
C PRO A 256 48.84 -10.67 -2.30
N ALA A 257 49.26 -11.75 -2.97
CA ALA A 257 50.40 -12.56 -2.57
C ALA A 257 51.64 -11.66 -2.37
N ALA A 258 52.20 -11.70 -1.18
CA ALA A 258 53.47 -11.05 -0.87
C ALA A 258 54.56 -11.60 -1.80
N ALA A 259 55.08 -10.75 -2.68
CA ALA A 259 56.25 -11.06 -3.48
C ALA A 259 57.49 -10.96 -2.60
N GLU A 260 58.04 -12.11 -2.20
CA GLU A 260 59.45 -12.22 -1.82
C GLU A 260 60.31 -12.11 -3.09
N GLY A 261 61.28 -11.19 -3.07
CA GLY A 261 62.26 -10.98 -4.12
C GLY A 261 63.21 -9.83 -3.80
#